data_AF-A0A161MQX2-F1
#
_entry.id   AF-A0A161MQX2-F1
#
_cell.length_a   1.000
_cell.length_b   1.000
_cell.length_c   1.000
_cell.angle_alpha   90.00
_cell.angle_beta   90.00
_cell.angle_gamma   90.00
#
_symmetry.space_group_name_H-M   'P 1'
#
loop_
_entity.id
_entity.type
_entity.pdbx_description
1 polymer ?
#
loop_
_entity_poly.entity_id
_entity_poly.type
_entity_poly.pdbx_seq_one_letter_code
_entity_poly.pdbx_strand_id
1 'polypeptide(L)'
;VNVVEPDYGGFLSNLAEISGTSVPALRLLITVLTGYPLALIHRYYLLGKPPAIQHVFFITAGISLGFYNFGFDILHTTANMLVVYFILKIIGGTIHSVIMILSFNMGYLLIGYYVTGTESYDIVWTMPHCILVLRLSGLAFDLYDGSLPEDKLSKDSKKLALPEVPSLLEIGGYLYFPTSFLVGPQFPMRRYKDFVAGKFKEPHESLPQCVGPALERA
;
A
#
# COMPACT_ATOMS: atom_id res chain seq x y z
N VAL A 1 17.78 -3.19 -22.87
CA VAL A 1 17.03 -4.29 -23.51
C VAL A 1 15.64 -3.75 -23.77
N ASN A 2 15.34 -3.41 -25.02
CA ASN A 2 14.03 -2.89 -25.39
C ASN A 2 13.04 -4.04 -25.22
N VAL A 3 12.25 -4.00 -24.14
CA VAL A 3 11.08 -4.86 -24.01
C VAL A 3 10.08 -4.33 -25.01
N VAL A 4 10.09 -4.90 -26.21
CA VAL A 4 9.00 -4.75 -27.16
C VAL A 4 7.80 -5.40 -26.50
N GLU A 5 6.91 -4.59 -25.90
CA GLU A 5 5.60 -5.08 -25.49
C GLU A 5 4.92 -5.67 -26.75
N PRO A 6 4.36 -6.89 -26.68
CA PRO A 6 3.65 -7.45 -27.81
C PRO A 6 2.48 -6.53 -28.16
N ASP A 7 2.49 -6.02 -29.39
CA ASP A 7 1.39 -5.31 -30.01
C ASP A 7 0.21 -6.27 -30.18
N TYR A 8 -0.54 -6.45 -29.10
CA TYR A 8 -1.88 -6.95 -29.20
C TYR A 8 -2.75 -5.75 -29.57
N GLY A 9 -3.12 -5.66 -30.85
CA GLY A 9 -4.19 -4.83 -31.38
C GLY A 9 -5.53 -5.13 -30.70
N GLY A 10 -5.59 -4.85 -29.40
CA GLY A 10 -6.66 -5.18 -28.47
C GLY A 10 -7.43 -3.92 -28.08
N PHE A 11 -8.57 -4.14 -27.44
CA PHE A 11 -9.49 -3.07 -27.03
C PHE A 11 -8.80 -1.91 -26.28
N LEU A 12 -7.85 -2.21 -25.39
CA LEU A 12 -7.12 -1.19 -24.64
C LEU A 12 -6.16 -0.36 -25.51
N SER A 13 -5.54 -0.95 -26.53
CA SER A 13 -4.66 -0.22 -27.45
C SER A 13 -5.46 0.79 -28.27
N ASN A 14 -6.59 0.34 -28.83
CA ASN A 14 -7.52 1.21 -29.57
C ASN A 14 -8.05 2.36 -28.69
N LEU A 15 -8.41 2.09 -27.43
CA LEU A 15 -8.85 3.13 -26.51
C LEU A 15 -7.72 4.12 -26.16
N ALA A 16 -6.50 3.63 -25.99
CA ALA A 16 -5.33 4.47 -25.72
C ALA A 16 -5.07 5.43 -26.89
N GLU A 17 -5.12 4.94 -28.13
CA GLU A 17 -5.01 5.76 -29.34
C GLU A 17 -6.10 6.82 -29.44
N ILE A 18 -7.37 6.44 -29.23
CA ILE A 18 -8.51 7.37 -29.29
C ILE A 18 -8.40 8.47 -28.21
N SER A 19 -7.93 8.11 -27.02
CA SER A 19 -7.81 9.04 -25.89
C SER A 19 -6.50 9.83 -25.86
N GLY A 20 -5.55 9.53 -26.77
CA GLY A 20 -4.23 10.17 -26.79
C GLY A 20 -3.38 9.86 -25.55
N THR A 21 -3.60 8.71 -24.90
CA THR A 21 -2.87 8.29 -23.69
C THR A 21 -2.07 7.01 -23.94
N SER A 22 -1.23 6.62 -22.98
CA SER A 22 -0.48 5.37 -23.06
C SER A 22 -1.30 4.21 -22.48
N VAL A 23 -1.11 3.00 -23.02
CA VAL A 23 -1.77 1.78 -22.50
C VAL A 23 -1.51 1.57 -20.99
N PRO A 24 -0.28 1.78 -20.46
CA PRO A 24 -0.04 1.71 -19.02
C PRO A 24 -0.84 2.74 -18.21
N ALA A 25 -1.01 3.96 -18.71
CA ALA A 25 -1.81 4.98 -18.04
C ALA A 25 -3.30 4.60 -17.99
N LEU A 26 -3.82 4.02 -19.07
CA LEU A 26 -5.20 3.53 -19.10
C LEU A 26 -5.41 2.32 -18.17
N ARG A 27 -4.47 1.37 -18.12
CA ARG A 27 -4.50 0.25 -17.16
C ARG A 27 -4.52 0.77 -15.72
N LEU A 28 -3.68 1.75 -15.42
CA LEU A 28 -3.63 2.38 -14.10
C LEU A 28 -4.95 3.06 -13.76
N LEU A 29 -5.54 3.82 -14.69
CA LEU A 29 -6.83 4.48 -14.49
C LEU A 29 -7.94 3.47 -14.18
N ILE A 30 -8.05 2.40 -14.99
CA ILE A 30 -9.01 1.32 -14.75
C ILE A 30 -8.83 0.72 -13.36
N THR A 31 -7.58 0.58 -12.93
CA THR A 31 -7.24 0.01 -11.62
C THR A 31 -7.67 0.92 -10.48
N VAL A 32 -7.41 2.23 -10.59
CA VAL A 32 -7.89 3.24 -9.63
C VAL A 32 -9.42 3.23 -9.55
N LEU A 33 -10.10 3.20 -10.70
CA LEU A 33 -11.56 3.13 -10.76
C LEU A 33 -12.11 1.82 -10.17
N THR A 34 -11.39 0.70 -10.33
CA THR A 34 -11.72 -0.60 -9.71
C THR A 34 -11.56 -0.57 -8.18
N GLY A 35 -10.76 0.34 -7.64
CA GLY A 35 -10.68 0.58 -6.20
C GLY A 35 -12.03 0.93 -5.55
N TYR A 36 -12.90 1.67 -6.25
CA TYR A 36 -14.23 2.04 -5.74
C TYR A 36 -15.18 0.85 -5.53
N PRO A 37 -15.45 -0.02 -6.53
CA PRO A 37 -16.29 -1.19 -6.30
C PRO A 37 -15.68 -2.14 -5.27
N LEU A 38 -14.35 -2.31 -5.23
CA LEU A 38 -13.69 -3.10 -4.16
C LEU A 38 -13.92 -2.50 -2.77
N ALA A 39 -13.87 -1.18 -2.64
CA ALA A 39 -14.19 -0.50 -1.39
C ALA A 39 -15.66 -0.69 -0.98
N LEU A 40 -16.60 -0.66 -1.93
CA LEU A 40 -18.01 -0.96 -1.67
C LEU A 40 -18.23 -2.42 -1.26
N ILE A 41 -17.54 -3.36 -1.92
CA ILE A 41 -17.58 -4.79 -1.54
C ILE A 41 -17.11 -4.96 -0.10
N HIS A 42 -15.96 -4.36 0.26
CA HIS A 42 -15.48 -4.40 1.64
C HIS A 42 -16.49 -3.78 2.61
N ARG A 43 -16.97 -2.57 2.30
CA ARG A 43 -17.91 -1.82 3.14
C ARG A 43 -19.18 -2.62 3.46
N TYR A 44 -19.80 -3.24 2.47
CA TYR A 44 -21.11 -3.88 2.65
C TYR A 44 -21.02 -5.35 3.10
N TYR A 45 -19.96 -6.07 2.75
CA TYR A 45 -19.88 -7.52 2.99
C TYR A 45 -18.82 -7.94 4.01
N LEU A 46 -17.74 -7.18 4.14
CA LEU A 46 -16.57 -7.57 4.94
C LEU A 46 -16.36 -6.72 6.19
N LEU A 47 -16.90 -5.50 6.23
CA LEU A 47 -16.80 -4.66 7.41
C LEU A 47 -17.50 -5.34 8.60
N GLY A 48 -16.80 -5.44 9.73
CA GLY A 48 -17.26 -6.16 10.93
C GLY A 48 -17.05 -7.67 10.90
N LYS A 49 -16.53 -8.24 9.79
CA LYS A 49 -16.05 -9.64 9.76
C LYS A 49 -14.67 -9.76 10.46
N PRO A 50 -14.25 -10.97 10.84
CA PRO A 50 -12.93 -11.19 11.44
C PRO A 50 -11.80 -10.51 10.65
N PRO A 51 -10.86 -9.82 11.31
CA PRO A 51 -9.77 -9.07 10.67
C PRO A 51 -9.02 -9.88 9.61
N ALA A 52 -8.78 -11.17 9.86
CA ALA A 52 -8.09 -12.05 8.93
C ALA A 52 -8.76 -12.12 7.54
N ILE A 53 -10.10 -12.16 7.49
CA ILE A 53 -10.84 -12.19 6.22
C ILE A 53 -10.65 -10.87 5.46
N GLN A 54 -10.70 -9.75 6.18
CA GLN A 54 -10.48 -8.42 5.58
C GLN A 54 -9.05 -8.29 5.03
N HIS A 55 -8.04 -8.76 5.78
CA HIS A 55 -6.65 -8.75 5.33
C HIS A 55 -6.43 -9.61 4.08
N VAL A 56 -6.98 -10.83 4.05
CA VAL A 56 -6.88 -11.71 2.87
C VAL A 56 -7.54 -11.05 1.66
N PHE A 57 -8.72 -10.43 1.84
CA PHE A 57 -9.37 -9.67 0.77
C PHE A 57 -8.49 -8.54 0.25
N PHE A 58 -7.90 -7.72 1.13
CA PHE A 58 -7.02 -6.63 0.69
C PHE A 58 -5.79 -7.14 -0.05
N ILE A 59 -5.12 -8.17 0.47
CA ILE A 59 -3.93 -8.77 -0.16
C ILE A 59 -4.28 -9.32 -1.55
N THR A 60 -5.33 -10.14 -1.65
CA THR A 60 -5.72 -10.76 -2.90
C THR A 60 -6.15 -9.72 -3.94
N ALA A 61 -6.95 -8.73 -3.54
CA ALA A 61 -7.35 -7.64 -4.42
C ALA A 61 -6.15 -6.79 -4.86
N GLY A 62 -5.31 -6.33 -3.92
CA GLY A 62 -4.16 -5.49 -4.22
C GLY A 62 -3.12 -6.18 -5.09
N ILE A 63 -2.77 -7.44 -4.81
CA ILE A 63 -1.84 -8.21 -5.65
C ILE A 63 -2.44 -8.44 -7.03
N SER A 64 -3.74 -8.74 -7.15
CA SER A 64 -4.39 -8.92 -8.47
C SER A 64 -4.34 -7.65 -9.30
N LEU A 65 -4.64 -6.50 -8.70
CA LEU A 65 -4.53 -5.19 -9.35
C LEU A 65 -3.07 -4.87 -9.71
N GLY A 66 -2.11 -5.20 -8.85
CA GLY A 66 -0.69 -5.00 -9.12
C GLY A 66 -0.20 -5.86 -10.27
N PHE A 67 -0.60 -7.13 -10.30
CA PHE A 67 -0.29 -8.06 -11.39
C PHE A 67 -0.91 -7.61 -12.72
N TYR A 68 -2.12 -7.06 -12.70
CA TYR A 68 -2.74 -6.49 -13.90
C TYR A 68 -1.94 -5.31 -14.50
N ASN A 69 -1.28 -4.49 -13.67
CA ASN A 69 -0.49 -3.35 -14.14
C ASN A 69 0.95 -3.73 -14.53
N PHE A 70 1.59 -4.59 -13.74
CA PHE A 70 3.04 -4.82 -13.81
C PHE A 70 3.44 -6.29 -14.01
N GLY A 71 2.49 -7.19 -14.17
CA GLY A 71 2.77 -8.63 -14.26
C GLY A 71 3.54 -9.13 -13.04
N PHE A 72 4.59 -9.93 -13.29
CA PHE A 72 5.43 -10.50 -12.24
C PHE A 72 6.34 -9.48 -11.54
N ASP A 73 6.52 -8.28 -12.09
CA ASP A 73 7.37 -7.27 -11.44
C ASP A 73 6.78 -6.79 -10.11
N ILE A 74 5.48 -7.01 -9.86
CA ILE A 74 4.88 -6.77 -8.55
C ILE A 74 5.58 -7.56 -7.43
N LEU A 75 6.25 -8.69 -7.75
CA LEU A 75 6.98 -9.49 -6.77
C LEU A 75 8.13 -8.74 -6.11
N HIS A 76 8.70 -7.69 -6.74
CA HIS A 76 9.68 -6.80 -6.09
C HIS A 76 9.11 -6.19 -4.80
N THR A 77 7.84 -5.79 -4.84
CA THR A 77 7.15 -5.23 -3.66
C THR A 77 6.93 -6.27 -2.56
N THR A 78 6.59 -7.50 -2.94
CA THR A 78 6.35 -8.60 -2.00
C THR A 78 7.65 -9.04 -1.35
N ALA A 79 8.73 -9.16 -2.14
CA ALA A 79 10.06 -9.48 -1.64
C ALA A 79 10.53 -8.43 -0.63
N ASN A 80 10.36 -7.14 -0.93
CA ASN A 80 10.71 -6.06 -0.01
C ASN A 80 9.93 -6.16 1.33
N MET A 81 8.61 -6.36 1.25
CA MET A 81 7.78 -6.57 2.43
C MET A 81 8.28 -7.72 3.31
N LEU A 82 8.64 -8.86 2.71
CA LEU A 82 9.13 -10.02 3.45
C LEU A 82 10.45 -9.71 4.15
N VAL A 83 11.41 -9.06 3.47
CA VAL A 83 12.68 -8.66 4.08
C VAL A 83 12.44 -7.73 5.26
N VAL A 84 11.62 -6.68 5.09
CA VAL A 84 11.28 -5.75 6.18
C VAL A 84 10.61 -6.48 7.35
N TYR A 85 9.65 -7.37 7.07
CA TYR A 85 8.98 -8.15 8.11
C TYR A 85 9.98 -8.99 8.92
N PHE A 86 10.91 -9.68 8.27
CA PHE A 86 11.92 -10.48 8.97
C PHE A 86 12.87 -9.62 9.80
N ILE A 87 13.30 -8.46 9.29
CA ILE A 87 14.12 -7.52 10.07
C ILE A 87 13.36 -7.09 11.33
N LEU A 88 12.11 -6.64 11.20
CA LEU A 88 11.28 -6.24 12.35
C LEU A 88 11.04 -7.40 13.31
N LYS A 89 10.83 -8.61 12.81
CA LYS A 89 10.52 -9.77 13.64
C LYS A 89 11.74 -10.26 14.45
N ILE A 90 12.94 -10.15 13.88
CA ILE A 90 14.19 -10.58 14.53
C ILE A 90 14.72 -9.51 15.49
N ILE A 91 14.64 -8.24 15.09
CA ILE A 91 15.34 -7.13 15.75
C ILE A 91 14.40 -6.28 16.62
N GLY A 92 13.09 -6.36 16.37
CA GLY A 92 12.07 -5.59 17.10
C GLY A 92 12.02 -4.11 16.68
N GLY A 93 11.34 -3.29 17.47
CA GLY A 93 11.23 -1.84 17.28
C GLY A 93 12.43 -1.10 17.87
N THR A 94 13.60 -1.19 17.23
CA THR A 94 14.83 -0.52 17.70
C THR A 94 15.35 0.49 16.67
N ILE A 95 16.25 1.38 17.08
CA ILE A 95 16.89 2.30 16.13
C ILE A 95 17.69 1.55 15.04
N HIS A 96 18.22 0.36 15.36
CA HIS A 96 18.93 -0.48 14.42
C HIS A 96 17.99 -0.96 13.30
N SER A 97 16.81 -1.48 13.65
CA SER A 97 15.84 -1.92 12.64
C SER A 97 15.39 -0.77 11.75
N VAL A 98 15.20 0.43 12.31
CA VAL A 98 14.88 1.64 11.53
C VAL A 98 15.98 1.94 10.51
N ILE A 99 17.24 2.00 10.93
CA ILE A 99 18.37 2.28 10.03
C ILE A 99 18.47 1.21 8.94
N MET A 100 18.42 -0.08 9.29
CA MET A 100 18.50 -1.16 8.32
C MET A 100 17.36 -1.12 7.30
N ILE A 101 16.12 -0.92 7.74
CA ILE A 101 14.95 -0.88 6.88
C ILE A 101 14.99 0.35 5.98
N LEU A 102 15.35 1.52 6.51
CA LEU A 102 15.45 2.75 5.73
C LEU A 102 16.55 2.64 4.67
N SER A 103 17.75 2.18 5.06
CA SER A 103 18.86 1.97 4.13
C SER A 103 18.51 0.94 3.04
N PHE A 104 17.90 -0.19 3.42
CA PHE A 104 17.46 -1.21 2.46
C PHE A 104 16.40 -0.68 1.50
N ASN A 105 15.34 -0.07 2.02
CA ASN A 105 14.25 0.48 1.20
C ASN A 105 14.73 1.57 0.25
N MET A 106 15.53 2.52 0.73
CA MET A 106 16.07 3.59 -0.11
C MET A 106 17.05 3.06 -1.14
N GLY A 107 17.91 2.10 -0.75
CA GLY A 107 18.84 1.44 -1.68
C GLY A 107 18.11 0.66 -2.77
N TYR A 108 17.10 -0.13 -2.41
CA TYR A 108 16.27 -0.89 -3.36
C TYR A 108 15.58 0.08 -4.31
N LEU A 109 14.89 1.10 -3.79
CA LEU A 109 14.18 2.07 -4.62
C LEU A 109 15.13 2.80 -5.57
N LEU A 110 16.33 3.20 -5.12
CA LEU A 110 17.34 3.84 -5.95
C LEU A 110 17.83 2.91 -7.07
N ILE A 111 18.16 1.66 -6.75
CA ILE A 111 18.55 0.66 -7.75
C ILE A 111 17.41 0.41 -8.74
N GLY A 112 16.17 0.33 -8.24
CA GLY A 112 14.97 0.21 -9.07
C GLY A 112 14.88 1.34 -10.08
N TYR A 113 14.94 2.59 -9.63
CA TYR A 113 14.93 3.75 -10.53
C TYR A 113 16.11 3.77 -11.51
N TYR A 114 17.29 3.34 -11.08
CA TYR A 114 18.45 3.25 -11.97
C TYR A 114 18.26 2.20 -13.07
N VAL A 115 17.70 1.04 -12.73
CA VAL A 115 17.49 -0.08 -13.67
C VAL A 115 16.29 0.15 -14.59
N THR A 116 15.23 0.78 -14.09
CA THR A 116 13.99 1.02 -14.86
C THR A 116 13.91 2.43 -15.44
N GLY A 117 14.93 3.26 -15.26
CA GLY A 117 14.93 4.65 -15.74
C GLY A 117 15.05 4.71 -17.25
N THR A 118 14.15 5.45 -17.89
CA THR A 118 14.18 5.75 -19.33
C THR A 118 14.08 7.27 -19.55
N GLU A 119 14.26 7.73 -20.79
CA GLU A 119 14.14 9.16 -21.13
C GLU A 119 12.69 9.66 -21.11
N SER A 120 11.72 8.74 -21.18
CA SER A 120 10.29 9.02 -21.05
C SER A 120 9.75 8.60 -19.69
N TYR A 121 8.60 9.15 -19.29
CA TYR A 121 7.95 8.70 -18.06
C TYR A 121 7.27 7.34 -18.27
N ASP A 122 7.78 6.32 -17.59
CA ASP A 122 7.23 4.96 -17.63
C ASP A 122 6.49 4.60 -16.34
N ILE A 123 5.32 4.00 -16.49
CA ILE A 123 4.52 3.47 -15.37
C ILE A 123 4.95 2.03 -15.12
N VAL A 124 5.89 1.85 -14.21
CA VAL A 124 6.49 0.55 -13.85
C VAL A 124 6.35 0.25 -12.35
N TRP A 125 6.77 -0.94 -11.93
CA TRP A 125 6.63 -1.43 -10.55
C TRP A 125 7.28 -0.53 -9.49
N THR A 126 8.23 0.34 -9.86
CA THR A 126 8.84 1.30 -8.93
C THR A 126 7.85 2.36 -8.44
N MET A 127 6.77 2.63 -9.21
CA MET A 127 5.72 3.58 -8.84
C MET A 127 4.96 3.16 -7.57
N PRO A 128 4.34 1.96 -7.46
CA PRO A 128 3.80 1.54 -6.16
C PRO A 128 4.91 1.32 -5.13
N HIS A 129 6.11 0.90 -5.56
CA HIS A 129 7.21 0.64 -4.64
C HIS A 129 7.57 1.86 -3.79
N CYS A 130 7.47 3.08 -4.33
CA CYS A 130 7.77 4.29 -3.56
C CYS A 130 6.78 4.48 -2.38
N ILE A 131 5.48 4.28 -2.60
CA ILE A 131 4.45 4.36 -1.54
C ILE A 131 4.70 3.28 -0.49
N LEU A 132 5.07 2.09 -0.95
CA LEU A 132 5.30 0.93 -0.11
C LEU A 132 6.55 1.10 0.77
N VAL A 133 7.62 1.68 0.21
CA VAL A 133 8.82 2.08 0.95
C VAL A 133 8.48 3.10 2.05
N LEU A 134 7.64 4.09 1.75
CA LEU A 134 7.18 5.05 2.76
C LEU A 134 6.39 4.35 3.88
N ARG A 135 5.48 3.45 3.53
CA ARG A 135 4.67 2.69 4.48
C ARG A 135 5.50 1.77 5.38
N LEU A 136 6.46 1.05 4.80
CA LEU A 136 7.32 0.10 5.52
C LEU A 136 8.35 0.82 6.41
N SER A 137 8.90 1.94 5.92
CA SER A 137 9.80 2.77 6.73
C SER A 137 9.03 3.43 7.88
N GLY A 138 7.83 3.97 7.61
CA GLY A 138 6.94 4.50 8.64
C GLY A 138 6.57 3.46 9.70
N LEU A 139 6.27 2.22 9.29
CA LEU A 139 6.04 1.10 10.21
C LEU A 139 7.24 0.85 11.14
N ALA A 140 8.47 0.94 10.63
CA ALA A 140 9.66 0.78 11.46
C ALA A 140 9.80 1.90 12.49
N PHE A 141 9.53 3.16 12.10
CA PHE A 141 9.50 4.29 13.01
C PHE A 141 8.38 4.16 14.06
N ASP A 142 7.17 3.80 13.65
CA ASP A 142 6.03 3.60 14.57
C ASP A 142 6.35 2.52 15.62
N LEU A 143 7.05 1.44 15.25
CA LEU A 143 7.50 0.39 16.16
C LEU A 143 8.64 0.85 17.08
N TYR A 144 9.55 1.67 16.57
CA TYR A 144 10.59 2.27 17.40
C TYR A 144 10.00 3.23 18.43
N ASP A 145 9.07 4.09 18.03
CA ASP A 145 8.36 4.98 18.96
C ASP A 145 7.60 4.17 20.02
N GLY A 146 7.02 3.02 19.66
CA GLY A 146 6.36 2.13 20.62
C GLY A 146 7.28 1.40 21.60
N SER A 147 8.60 1.40 21.40
CA SER A 147 9.57 0.87 22.37
C SER A 147 10.11 1.94 23.32
N LEU A 148 9.83 3.22 23.06
CA LEU A 148 10.25 4.34 23.90
C LEU A 148 9.23 4.63 25.01
N PRO A 149 9.68 5.15 26.17
CA PRO A 149 8.79 5.68 27.19
C PRO A 149 7.87 6.79 26.66
N GLU A 150 6.60 6.79 27.06
CA GLU A 150 5.62 7.77 26.57
C GLU A 150 6.01 9.22 26.86
N ASP A 151 6.73 9.52 27.94
CA ASP A 151 7.18 10.87 28.27
C ASP A 151 8.15 11.45 27.23
N LYS A 152 8.82 10.57 26.45
CA LYS A 152 9.75 10.96 25.38
C LYS A 152 9.08 11.14 24.02
N LEU A 153 7.82 10.75 23.89
CA LEU A 153 7.09 10.78 22.62
C LEU A 153 6.36 12.11 22.41
N SER A 154 6.40 12.59 21.16
CA SER A 154 5.53 13.68 20.72
C SER A 154 4.05 13.29 20.81
N LYS A 155 3.15 14.28 20.81
CA LYS A 155 1.69 14.01 20.84
C LYS A 155 1.22 13.13 19.68
N ASP A 156 1.84 13.27 18.50
CA ASP A 156 1.47 12.50 17.33
C ASP A 156 2.14 11.13 17.32
N SER A 157 3.41 11.04 17.71
CA SER A 157 4.10 9.76 17.94
C SER A 157 3.31 8.86 18.90
N LYS A 158 2.79 9.40 20.02
CA LYS A 158 1.96 8.63 20.96
C LYS A 158 0.74 7.99 20.32
N LYS A 159 0.11 8.67 19.37
CA LYS A 159 -1.10 8.17 18.70
C LYS A 159 -0.79 7.05 17.72
N LEU A 160 0.41 7.07 17.13
CA LEU A 160 0.80 6.16 16.05
C LEU A 160 1.69 5.01 16.53
N ALA A 161 2.36 5.19 17.67
CA ALA A 161 3.26 4.23 18.29
C ALA A 161 2.65 2.81 18.34
N LEU A 162 3.45 1.85 17.91
CA LEU A 162 3.09 0.44 17.86
C LEU A 162 3.93 -0.33 18.88
N PRO A 163 3.31 -0.90 19.93
CA PRO A 163 4.07 -1.62 20.96
C PRO A 163 4.59 -2.99 20.47
N GLU A 164 3.95 -3.55 19.44
CA GLU A 164 4.24 -4.90 18.96
C GLU A 164 4.26 -4.96 17.43
N VAL A 165 5.15 -5.80 16.90
CA VAL A 165 5.28 -6.05 15.46
C VAL A 165 3.99 -6.69 14.94
N PRO A 166 3.28 -6.07 13.97
CA PRO A 166 2.09 -6.67 13.39
C PRO A 166 2.41 -7.98 12.68
N SER A 167 1.42 -8.87 12.61
CA SER A 167 1.55 -10.12 11.86
C SER A 167 1.81 -9.86 10.37
N LEU A 168 2.41 -10.84 9.69
CA LEU A 168 2.63 -10.77 8.24
C LEU A 168 1.32 -10.51 7.48
N LEU A 169 0.21 -11.05 7.98
CA LEU A 169 -1.12 -10.86 7.38
C LEU A 169 -1.60 -9.41 7.53
N GLU A 170 -1.41 -8.79 8.69
CA GLU A 170 -1.72 -7.37 8.91
C GLU A 170 -0.85 -6.47 8.00
N ILE A 171 0.47 -6.73 7.95
CA ILE A 171 1.40 -5.97 7.08
C ILE A 171 1.03 -6.14 5.61
N GLY A 172 0.71 -7.36 5.18
CA GLY A 172 0.28 -7.61 3.81
C GLY A 172 -0.99 -6.83 3.44
N GLY A 173 -2.02 -6.87 4.27
CA GLY A 173 -3.26 -6.14 3.98
C GLY A 173 -3.10 -4.62 4.06
N TYR A 174 -2.21 -4.14 4.93
CA TYR A 174 -1.80 -2.74 5.00
C TYR A 174 -1.06 -2.29 3.75
N LEU A 175 -0.10 -3.11 3.30
CA LEU A 175 0.75 -2.79 2.16
C LEU A 175 -0.04 -2.82 0.86
N TYR A 176 -0.85 -3.86 0.65
CA TYR A 176 -1.65 -4.10 -0.55
C TYR A 176 -3.07 -3.56 -0.45
N PHE A 177 -3.32 -2.54 0.38
CA PHE A 177 -4.64 -1.94 0.49
C PHE A 177 -5.11 -1.41 -0.88
N PRO A 178 -6.15 -2.01 -1.49
CA PRO A 178 -6.38 -1.95 -2.94
C PRO A 178 -6.65 -0.54 -3.47
N THR A 179 -7.18 0.35 -2.63
CA THR A 179 -7.54 1.71 -3.05
C THR A 179 -6.38 2.71 -3.02
N SER A 180 -5.20 2.30 -2.52
CA SER A 180 -4.14 3.28 -2.23
C SER A 180 -2.71 2.82 -2.45
N PHE A 181 -2.47 1.52 -2.65
CA PHE A 181 -1.10 1.03 -2.78
C PHE A 181 -0.40 1.43 -4.09
N LEU A 182 -1.17 1.76 -5.15
CA LEU A 182 -0.63 2.16 -6.46
C LEU A 182 -0.29 3.65 -6.54
N VAL A 183 -1.25 4.51 -6.19
CA VAL A 183 -1.16 5.98 -6.36
C VAL A 183 -1.85 6.74 -5.23
N GLY A 184 -2.28 6.06 -4.18
CA GLY A 184 -3.05 6.68 -3.11
C GLY A 184 -2.19 7.22 -1.98
N PRO A 185 -2.82 7.91 -1.01
CA PRO A 185 -2.11 8.44 0.13
C PRO A 185 -1.44 7.31 0.93
N GLN A 186 -0.27 7.61 1.47
CA GLN A 186 0.29 6.81 2.55
C GLN A 186 -0.50 7.09 3.84
N PHE A 187 -0.65 6.09 4.69
CA PHE A 187 -1.23 6.23 6.02
C PHE A 187 -0.48 5.35 7.01
N PRO A 188 -0.49 5.67 8.33
CA PRO A 188 0.17 4.86 9.34
C PRO A 188 -0.51 3.51 9.56
N MET A 189 0.27 2.51 9.98
CA MET A 189 -0.23 1.17 10.31
C MET A 189 -1.28 1.20 11.44
N ARG A 190 -1.13 2.08 12.43
CA ARG A 190 -2.13 2.22 13.50
C ARG A 190 -3.51 2.57 12.96
N ARG A 191 -3.58 3.52 12.01
CA ARG A 191 -4.84 3.93 11.37
C ARG A 191 -5.48 2.79 10.59
N TYR A 192 -4.67 1.96 9.93
CA TYR A 192 -5.14 0.76 9.26
C TYR A 192 -5.71 -0.27 10.23
N LYS A 193 -5.02 -0.55 11.35
CA LYS A 193 -5.53 -1.46 12.38
C LYS A 193 -6.84 -0.97 12.97
N ASP A 194 -6.96 0.33 13.23
CA ASP A 194 -8.18 0.96 13.72
C ASP A 194 -9.34 0.87 12.70
N PHE A 195 -9.03 0.96 11.40
CA PHE A 195 -10.01 0.76 10.32
C PHE A 195 -10.54 -0.67 10.30
N VAL A 196 -9.65 -1.66 10.30
CA VAL A 196 -10.03 -3.08 10.26
C VAL A 196 -10.79 -3.49 11.53
N ALA A 197 -10.42 -2.91 12.67
CA ALA A 197 -11.12 -3.09 13.95
C ALA A 197 -12.48 -2.36 14.02
N GLY A 198 -12.84 -1.56 13.01
CA GLY A 198 -14.12 -0.86 12.96
C GLY A 198 -14.24 0.34 13.89
N LYS A 199 -13.13 0.94 14.35
CA LYS A 199 -13.13 2.05 15.32
C LYS A 199 -13.63 3.38 14.77
N PHE A 200 -13.77 3.53 13.46
CA PHE A 200 -14.28 4.75 12.82
C PHE A 200 -15.81 4.79 12.72
N LYS A 201 -16.49 3.84 13.34
CA LYS A 201 -17.93 3.70 13.32
C LYS A 201 -18.52 4.35 14.57
N GLU A 202 -19.52 5.20 14.40
CA GLU A 202 -20.28 5.75 15.53
C GLU A 202 -21.09 4.64 16.23
N PRO A 203 -21.31 4.72 17.56
CA PRO A 203 -21.92 3.64 18.35
C PRO A 203 -23.30 3.15 17.83
N HIS A 204 -24.06 4.02 17.18
CA HIS A 204 -25.44 3.76 16.75
C HIS A 204 -25.58 3.49 15.24
N GLU A 205 -24.51 3.60 14.47
CA GLU A 205 -24.58 3.35 13.04
C GLU A 205 -24.34 1.87 12.74
N SER A 206 -24.60 1.43 11.51
CA SER A 206 -24.18 0.09 11.02
C SER A 206 -22.86 0.18 10.25
N LEU A 207 -22.65 1.28 9.54
CA LEU A 207 -21.48 1.59 8.71
C LEU A 207 -20.98 3.01 9.01
N PRO A 208 -19.67 3.26 8.94
CA PRO A 208 -19.11 4.59 9.18
C PRO A 208 -19.57 5.60 8.13
N GLN A 209 -19.82 6.86 8.52
CA GLN A 209 -20.10 7.94 7.59
C GLN A 209 -18.87 8.28 6.75
N CYS A 210 -18.97 8.08 5.44
CA CYS A 210 -17.85 8.35 4.52
C CYS A 210 -18.20 9.34 3.40
N VAL A 211 -19.49 9.48 3.05
CA VAL A 211 -19.91 10.33 1.92
C VAL A 211 -19.87 11.81 2.30
N GLY A 212 -20.49 12.20 3.42
CA GLY A 212 -20.47 13.58 3.91
C GLY A 212 -19.04 14.11 4.09
N PRO A 213 -18.19 13.43 4.89
CA PRO A 213 -16.80 13.85 5.07
C PRO A 213 -15.94 13.82 3.80
N ALA A 214 -16.31 13.04 2.77
CA ALA A 214 -15.63 13.07 1.48
C ALA A 214 -16.05 14.27 0.64
N LEU A 215 -17.34 14.61 0.62
CA LEU A 215 -17.87 15.78 -0.06
C LEU A 215 -17.36 17.09 0.54
N GLU A 216 -17.20 17.17 1.86
CA GLU A 216 -16.63 18.36 2.53
C GLU A 216 -15.16 18.62 2.16
N ARG A 217 -14.46 17.62 1.63
CA ARG A 217 -13.04 17.70 1.26
C ARG A 217 -12.81 17.87 -0.24
N ALA A 218 -13.86 17.75 -1.05
CA ALA A 218 -13.82 17.86 -2.51
C ALA A 218 -14.11 19.30 -2.94
#